data_AF-A0A926M941-F1
#
_entry.id   AF-A0A926M941-F1
#
_cell.length_a   1.000
_cell.length_b   1.000
_cell.length_c   1.000
_cell.angle_alpha   90.00
_cell.angle_beta   90.00
_cell.angle_gamma   90.00
#
_symmetry.space_group_name_H-M   'P 1'
#
loop_
_entity.id
_entity.type
_entity.pdbx_description
1 polymer ?
#
loop_
_entity_poly.entity_id
_entity_poly.type
_entity_poly.pdbx_seq_one_letter_code
_entity_poly.pdbx_strand_id
1 'polypeptide(L)'
;MIDIRRKLKNFGPLELLVLSSFFYVVVMLIWTASTRASVLQKANDIKSNHKIIVEFMNDEINKCSSNEDNLTSWGENCNSLWNSSKIVNYILDNFKLNNPYSIEKPLIQTSQDPRIQAEGKAGQSTDKGIIFVSEKNFESEAGSEWIIGTCIKSPCVAAGNNELVSAYR
;
A
#
# COMPACT_ATOMS: atom_id res chain seq x y z
N MET A 1 -51.97 17.10 2.58
CA MET A 1 -51.50 16.46 3.83
C MET A 1 -52.45 15.35 4.33
N ILE A 2 -53.77 15.47 4.14
CA ILE A 2 -54.78 14.49 4.59
C ILE A 2 -54.70 13.14 3.84
N ASP A 3 -54.42 13.16 2.52
CA ASP A 3 -54.28 11.91 1.74
C ASP A 3 -53.09 11.05 2.14
N ILE A 4 -51.97 11.68 2.52
CA ILE A 4 -50.76 10.98 2.97
C ILE A 4 -51.04 10.24 4.29
N ARG A 5 -51.75 10.90 5.24
CA ARG A 5 -52.18 10.28 6.50
C ARG A 5 -53.12 9.10 6.29
N ARG A 6 -54.02 9.17 5.30
CA ARG A 6 -54.97 8.11 4.99
C ARG A 6 -54.30 6.90 4.33
N LYS A 7 -53.30 7.10 3.46
CA LYS A 7 -52.46 6.03 2.89
C LYS A 7 -51.56 5.35 3.93
N LEU A 8 -50.95 6.11 4.85
CA LEU A 8 -50.16 5.57 5.97
C LEU A 8 -50.99 4.72 6.95
N LYS A 9 -52.30 4.97 7.07
CA LYS A 9 -53.19 4.20 7.92
C LYS A 9 -53.50 2.79 7.37
N ASN A 10 -53.30 2.59 6.07
CA ASN A 10 -53.46 1.31 5.38
C ASN A 10 -52.12 0.58 5.17
N PHE A 11 -51.03 1.12 5.70
CA PHE A 11 -49.71 0.49 5.63
C PHE A 11 -49.62 -0.61 6.67
N GLY A 12 -49.54 -1.86 6.20
CA GLY A 12 -49.34 -3.00 7.07
C GLY A 12 -47.87 -3.14 7.52
N PRO A 13 -47.61 -4.02 8.50
CA PRO A 13 -46.26 -4.33 8.94
C PRO A 13 -45.37 -4.90 7.83
N LEU A 14 -45.97 -5.62 6.87
CA LEU A 14 -45.25 -6.24 5.75
C LEU A 14 -44.71 -5.19 4.78
N GLU A 15 -45.52 -4.21 4.40
CA GLU A 15 -45.13 -3.13 3.49
C GLU A 15 -44.05 -2.23 4.11
N LEU A 16 -44.11 -2.01 5.43
CA LEU A 16 -43.07 -1.29 6.17
C LEU A 16 -41.74 -2.05 6.17
N LEU A 17 -41.77 -3.37 6.35
CA LEU A 17 -40.57 -4.22 6.28
C LEU A 17 -39.93 -4.19 4.89
N VAL A 18 -40.75 -4.29 3.84
CA VAL A 18 -40.27 -4.23 2.44
C VAL A 18 -39.64 -2.88 2.13
N LEU A 19 -40.30 -1.77 2.50
CA LEU A 19 -39.74 -0.43 2.30
C LEU A 19 -38.44 -0.20 3.09
N SER A 20 -38.36 -0.70 4.32
CA SER A 20 -37.15 -0.61 5.14
C SER A 20 -35.98 -1.37 4.50
N SER A 21 -36.25 -2.58 4.00
CA SER A 21 -35.24 -3.38 3.30
C SER A 21 -34.76 -2.70 2.02
N PHE A 22 -35.68 -2.15 1.24
CA PHE A 22 -35.34 -1.40 0.03
C PHE A 22 -34.50 -0.16 0.35
N PHE A 23 -34.90 0.62 1.36
CA PHE A 23 -34.17 1.81 1.78
C PHE A 23 -32.75 1.47 2.24
N TYR A 24 -32.58 0.40 3.03
CA TYR A 24 -31.27 -0.09 3.45
C TYR A 24 -30.35 -0.38 2.24
N VAL A 25 -30.86 -1.09 1.24
CA VAL A 25 -30.09 -1.39 0.02
C VAL A 25 -29.70 -0.11 -0.72
N VAL A 26 -30.64 0.82 -0.90
CA VAL A 26 -30.35 2.10 -1.58
C VAL A 26 -29.28 2.92 -0.84
N VAL A 27 -29.37 3.01 0.49
CA VAL A 27 -28.37 3.70 1.31
C VAL A 27 -26.99 3.03 1.16
N MET A 28 -26.92 1.70 1.20
CA MET A 28 -25.65 0.99 1.02
C MET A 28 -25.04 1.18 -0.37
N LEU A 29 -25.86 1.24 -1.42
CA LEU A 29 -25.40 1.53 -2.78
C LEU A 29 -24.84 2.96 -2.90
N ILE A 30 -25.53 3.95 -2.34
CA ILE A 30 -25.07 5.35 -2.32
C ILE A 30 -23.77 5.48 -1.50
N TRP A 31 -23.69 4.81 -0.35
CA TRP A 31 -22.47 4.77 0.46
C TRP A 31 -21.29 4.17 -0.31
N THR A 32 -21.51 3.06 -1.00
CA THR A 32 -20.47 2.40 -1.82
C THR A 32 -20.02 3.30 -2.97
N ALA A 33 -20.95 3.98 -3.64
CA ALA A 33 -20.64 4.90 -4.74
C ALA A 33 -19.85 6.14 -4.25
N SER A 34 -20.24 6.73 -3.12
CA SER A 34 -19.60 7.93 -2.56
C SER A 34 -18.21 7.66 -1.97
N THR A 35 -18.00 6.51 -1.35
CA THR A 35 -16.69 6.16 -0.74
C THR A 35 -15.65 5.71 -1.76
N ARG A 36 -16.07 5.19 -2.94
CA ARG A 36 -15.18 4.65 -3.98
C ARG A 36 -14.06 5.62 -4.39
N ALA A 37 -14.38 6.90 -4.58
CA ALA A 37 -13.41 7.90 -5.01
C ALA A 37 -12.28 8.08 -3.98
N SER A 38 -12.65 8.20 -2.69
CA SER A 38 -11.68 8.33 -1.60
C SER A 38 -10.79 7.11 -1.46
N VAL A 39 -11.34 5.89 -1.59
CA VAL A 39 -10.57 4.64 -1.51
C VAL A 39 -9.59 4.52 -2.67
N LEU A 40 -10.01 4.94 -3.88
CA LEU A 40 -9.14 4.94 -5.05
C LEU A 40 -7.97 5.93 -4.90
N GLN A 41 -8.23 7.13 -4.37
CA GLN A 41 -7.18 8.11 -4.11
C GLN A 41 -6.14 7.56 -3.13
N LYS A 42 -6.58 6.99 -2.01
CA LYS A 42 -5.68 6.36 -1.03
C LYS A 42 -4.84 5.24 -1.63
N ALA A 43 -5.43 4.43 -2.51
CA ALA A 43 -4.72 3.36 -3.20
C ALA A 43 -3.66 3.92 -4.17
N ASN A 44 -3.98 4.99 -4.89
CA ASN A 44 -3.06 5.65 -5.80
C ASN A 44 -1.89 6.32 -5.05
N ASP A 45 -2.16 6.91 -3.89
CA ASP A 45 -1.10 7.52 -3.05
C ASP A 45 -0.07 6.46 -2.62
N ILE A 46 -0.52 5.28 -2.18
CA ILE A 46 0.38 4.17 -1.80
C ILE A 46 1.16 3.66 -3.01
N LYS A 47 0.49 3.48 -4.15
CA LYS A 47 1.13 3.06 -5.40
C LYS A 47 2.18 4.08 -5.85
N SER A 48 1.91 5.36 -5.70
CA SER A 48 2.85 6.43 -6.00
C SER A 48 4.06 6.38 -5.06
N ASN A 49 3.86 6.23 -3.76
CA ASN A 49 4.96 6.09 -2.79
C ASN A 49 5.85 4.89 -3.13
N HIS A 50 5.24 3.72 -3.42
CA HIS A 50 5.97 2.52 -3.81
C HIS A 50 6.78 2.74 -5.09
N LYS A 51 6.16 3.34 -6.10
CA LYS A 51 6.83 3.67 -7.37
C LYS A 51 8.04 4.60 -7.16
N ILE A 52 7.91 5.64 -6.35
CA ILE A 52 9.01 6.58 -6.05
C ILE A 52 10.21 5.84 -5.45
N ILE A 53 9.98 4.93 -4.50
CA ILE A 53 11.05 4.17 -3.85
C ILE A 53 11.71 3.19 -4.84
N VAL A 54 10.90 2.49 -5.64
CA VAL A 54 11.41 1.55 -6.65
C VAL A 54 12.24 2.28 -7.71
N GLU A 55 11.76 3.41 -8.23
CA GLU A 55 12.49 4.23 -9.20
C GLU A 55 13.80 4.76 -8.60
N PHE A 56 13.75 5.29 -7.36
CA PHE A 56 14.95 5.73 -6.66
C PHE A 56 16.00 4.61 -6.54
N MET A 57 15.58 3.41 -6.10
CA MET A 57 16.51 2.29 -5.96
C MET A 57 17.10 1.85 -7.30
N ASN A 58 16.29 1.76 -8.34
CA ASN A 58 16.76 1.42 -9.68
C ASN A 58 17.73 2.47 -10.23
N ASP A 59 17.48 3.76 -10.00
CA ASP A 59 18.37 4.83 -10.42
C ASP A 59 19.72 4.76 -9.70
N GLU A 60 19.72 4.47 -8.40
CA GLU A 60 20.97 4.29 -7.64
C GLU A 60 21.75 3.06 -8.10
N ILE A 61 21.06 1.94 -8.36
CA ILE A 61 21.68 0.73 -8.93
C ILE A 61 22.29 1.04 -10.30
N ASN A 62 21.55 1.72 -11.19
CA ASN A 62 22.03 2.05 -12.53
C ASN A 62 23.26 2.97 -12.49
N LYS A 63 23.27 3.95 -11.57
CA LYS A 63 24.45 4.81 -11.35
C LYS A 63 25.65 4.01 -10.88
N CYS A 64 25.44 3.10 -9.92
CA CYS A 64 26.51 2.25 -9.38
C CYS A 64 27.01 1.20 -10.38
N SER A 65 26.13 0.68 -11.23
CA SER A 65 26.50 -0.22 -12.33
C SER A 65 27.31 0.50 -13.42
N SER A 66 27.08 1.81 -13.61
CA SER A 66 27.83 2.63 -14.57
C SER A 66 29.19 3.10 -14.03
N ASN A 67 29.30 3.32 -12.72
CA ASN A 67 30.54 3.75 -12.06
C ASN A 67 30.66 3.14 -10.65
N GLU A 68 31.46 2.08 -10.59
CA GLU A 68 31.72 1.27 -9.40
C GLU A 68 32.41 2.02 -8.25
N ASP A 69 33.19 3.07 -8.56
CA ASP A 69 33.92 3.85 -7.55
C ASP A 69 33.06 4.97 -6.92
N ASN A 70 31.81 5.11 -7.36
CA ASN A 70 30.93 6.16 -6.88
C ASN A 70 30.35 5.85 -5.49
N LEU A 71 29.79 6.88 -4.86
CA LEU A 71 29.05 6.76 -3.61
C LEU A 71 27.55 6.79 -3.88
N THR A 72 26.81 5.96 -3.14
CA THR A 72 25.35 6.02 -3.11
C THR A 72 24.88 7.28 -2.41
N SER A 73 23.61 7.65 -2.60
CA SER A 73 23.00 8.81 -1.97
C SER A 73 23.04 8.80 -0.43
N TRP A 74 23.19 7.61 0.19
CA TRP A 74 23.34 7.44 1.64
C TRP A 74 24.79 7.24 2.11
N GLY A 75 25.77 7.39 1.20
CA GLY A 75 27.20 7.46 1.52
C GLY A 75 27.93 6.12 1.58
N GLU A 76 27.37 5.04 1.04
CA GLU A 76 28.06 3.76 0.89
C GLU A 76 28.67 3.61 -0.50
N ASN A 77 29.73 2.82 -0.64
CA ASN A 77 30.40 2.64 -1.92
C ASN A 77 29.58 1.69 -2.83
N CYS A 78 29.50 2.02 -4.11
CA CYS A 78 28.85 1.23 -5.15
C CYS A 78 29.45 -0.17 -5.38
N ASN A 79 30.61 -0.50 -4.81
CA ASN A 79 31.20 -1.84 -4.79
C ASN A 79 31.12 -2.55 -3.43
N SER A 80 30.59 -1.87 -2.42
CA SER A 80 30.42 -2.43 -1.08
C SER A 80 29.03 -3.01 -0.88
N LEU A 81 28.88 -3.77 0.21
CA LEU A 81 27.59 -4.20 0.74
C LEU A 81 26.81 -2.99 1.25
N TRP A 82 25.55 -2.85 0.83
CA TRP A 82 24.71 -1.75 1.29
C TRP A 82 23.82 -2.19 2.45
N ASN A 83 23.82 -1.40 3.52
CA ASN A 83 23.06 -1.73 4.72
C ASN A 83 21.59 -1.33 4.55
N SER A 84 20.69 -2.31 4.64
CA SER A 84 19.24 -2.10 4.50
C SER A 84 18.72 -1.05 5.50
N SER A 85 19.22 -1.04 6.74
CA SER A 85 18.78 -0.07 7.75
C SER A 85 19.17 1.37 7.38
N LYS A 86 20.36 1.57 6.79
CA LYS A 86 20.79 2.90 6.35
C LYS A 86 19.96 3.40 5.17
N ILE A 87 19.68 2.51 4.22
CA ILE A 87 18.81 2.82 3.08
C ILE A 87 17.43 3.27 3.59
N VAL A 88 16.83 2.49 4.50
CA VAL A 88 15.51 2.81 5.07
C VAL A 88 15.51 4.15 5.80
N ASN A 89 16.49 4.40 6.66
CA ASN A 89 16.60 5.67 7.38
C ASN A 89 16.78 6.84 6.41
N TYR A 90 17.63 6.68 5.40
CA TYR A 90 17.82 7.69 4.36
C TYR A 90 16.51 8.01 3.64
N ILE A 91 15.72 6.99 3.27
CA ILE A 91 14.45 7.20 2.57
C ILE A 91 13.45 7.92 3.48
N LEU A 92 13.33 7.50 4.75
CA LEU A 92 12.42 8.12 5.72
C LEU A 92 12.75 9.59 5.98
N ASP A 93 14.03 9.95 5.99
CA ASP A 93 14.48 11.32 6.28
C ASP A 93 14.38 12.25 5.05
N ASN A 94 14.60 11.72 3.84
CA ASN A 94 14.70 12.53 2.62
C ASN A 94 13.40 12.57 1.78
N PHE A 95 12.54 11.54 1.88
CA PHE A 95 11.33 11.45 1.06
C PHE A 95 10.07 11.75 1.86
N LYS A 96 9.25 12.66 1.32
CA LYS A 96 7.91 12.93 1.86
C LYS A 96 6.92 11.93 1.30
N LEU A 97 6.68 10.86 2.04
CA LEU A 97 5.69 9.84 1.68
C LEU A 97 4.29 10.23 2.19
N ASN A 98 3.27 10.03 1.36
CA ASN A 98 1.89 10.28 1.76
C ASN A 98 1.39 9.16 2.68
N ASN A 99 0.78 9.52 3.82
CA ASN A 99 0.17 8.56 4.75
C ASN A 99 -1.38 8.62 4.68
N PRO A 100 -2.02 7.94 3.71
CA PRO A 100 -3.47 8.05 3.50
C PRO A 100 -4.33 7.40 4.60
N TYR A 101 -3.71 6.60 5.48
CA TYR A 101 -4.36 5.89 6.57
C TYR A 101 -3.98 6.39 7.96
N SER A 102 -3.19 7.49 8.05
CA SER A 102 -2.73 8.05 9.33
C SER A 102 -2.13 7.00 10.26
N ILE A 103 -1.34 6.09 9.68
CA ILE A 103 -0.66 5.00 10.39
C ILE A 103 0.37 5.60 11.35
N GLU A 104 0.34 5.19 12.62
CA GLU A 104 1.32 5.62 13.64
C GLU A 104 2.69 4.93 13.48
N LYS A 105 2.69 3.72 12.90
CA LYS A 105 3.91 2.98 12.55
C LYS A 105 4.69 3.68 11.42
N PRO A 106 6.01 3.48 11.32
CA PRO A 106 6.79 3.98 10.19
C PRO A 106 6.24 3.42 8.86
N LEU A 107 6.21 4.27 7.85
CA LEU A 107 5.67 3.96 6.51
C LEU A 107 6.54 2.96 5.75
N ILE A 108 7.81 2.83 6.13
CA ILE A 108 8.73 1.83 5.61
C ILE A 108 9.19 0.96 6.78
N GLN A 109 9.14 -0.36 6.58
CA GLN A 109 9.59 -1.34 7.56
C GLN A 109 10.44 -2.40 6.89
N THR A 110 11.48 -2.84 7.57
CA THR A 110 12.26 -4.00 7.15
C THR A 110 11.50 -5.29 7.51
N SER A 111 11.59 -6.29 6.63
CA SER A 111 11.04 -7.62 6.88
C SER A 111 11.99 -8.70 6.40
N GLN A 112 12.05 -9.80 7.14
CA GLN A 112 12.77 -11.01 6.74
C GLN A 112 12.27 -11.56 5.40
N ASP A 113 10.97 -11.46 5.15
CA ASP A 113 10.35 -11.80 3.87
C ASP A 113 9.26 -10.77 3.50
N PRO A 114 9.62 -9.72 2.74
CA PRO A 114 8.68 -8.71 2.30
C PRO A 114 7.56 -9.27 1.42
N ARG A 115 7.77 -10.40 0.72
CA ARG A 115 6.75 -11.02 -0.14
C ARG A 115 5.57 -11.48 0.71
N ILE A 116 5.85 -12.16 1.82
CA ILE A 116 4.80 -12.63 2.75
C ILE A 116 4.04 -11.46 3.36
N GLN A 117 4.69 -10.35 3.67
CA GLN A 117 4.01 -9.19 4.27
C GLN A 117 3.19 -8.39 3.24
N ALA A 118 3.74 -8.21 2.04
CA ALA A 118 3.08 -7.45 0.97
C ALA A 118 1.96 -8.23 0.29
N GLU A 119 2.17 -9.51 -0.02
CA GLU A 119 1.15 -10.38 -0.60
C GLU A 119 0.22 -10.96 0.47
N GLY A 120 0.71 -11.14 1.69
CA GLY A 120 -0.05 -11.78 2.75
C GLY A 120 -0.14 -13.29 2.58
N LYS A 121 -0.29 -13.98 3.71
CA LYS A 121 -0.93 -15.29 3.76
C LYS A 121 -2.40 -15.11 4.15
N ALA A 122 -3.26 -16.03 3.73
CA ALA A 122 -4.66 -16.03 4.15
C ALA A 122 -4.74 -15.93 5.69
N GLY A 123 -5.28 -14.81 6.20
CA GLY A 123 -5.44 -14.56 7.62
C GLY A 123 -4.27 -13.87 8.36
N GLN A 124 -3.18 -13.45 7.69
CA GLN A 124 -1.99 -12.92 8.40
C GLN A 124 -1.56 -11.49 8.06
N SER A 125 -1.74 -10.98 6.84
CA SER A 125 -1.34 -9.59 6.52
C SER A 125 -2.53 -8.62 6.53
N THR A 126 -2.47 -7.66 7.45
CA THR A 126 -3.50 -6.61 7.64
C THR A 126 -2.92 -5.19 7.51
N ASP A 127 -1.59 -5.06 7.46
CA ASP A 127 -0.88 -3.78 7.48
C ASP A 127 -0.87 -3.15 6.06
N LYS A 128 -2.00 -2.58 5.66
CA LYS A 128 -2.15 -1.82 4.41
C LYS A 128 -1.45 -0.46 4.49
N GLY A 129 -0.84 -0.03 3.39
CA GLY A 129 -0.20 1.29 3.26
C GLY A 129 1.19 1.40 3.88
N ILE A 130 1.76 0.30 4.38
CA ILE A 130 3.16 0.19 4.78
C ILE A 130 3.95 -0.44 3.63
N ILE A 131 5.17 0.03 3.43
CA ILE A 131 6.11 -0.50 2.45
C ILE A 131 7.09 -1.39 3.20
N PHE A 132 7.14 -2.65 2.81
CA PHE A 132 8.06 -3.64 3.36
C PHE A 132 9.26 -3.77 2.44
N VAL A 133 10.45 -3.65 3.00
CA VAL A 133 11.71 -3.85 2.29
C VAL A 133 12.51 -4.99 2.90
N SER A 134 13.38 -5.63 2.12
CA SER A 134 14.18 -6.75 2.61
C SER A 134 15.10 -6.29 3.73
N GLU A 135 15.05 -7.00 4.86
CA GLU A 135 15.93 -6.76 6.01
C GLU A 135 17.39 -7.16 5.71
N LYS A 136 17.58 -8.08 4.76
CA LYS A 136 18.93 -8.48 4.32
C LYS A 136 19.60 -7.31 3.62
N ASN A 137 20.91 -7.20 3.85
CA ASN A 137 21.74 -6.21 3.17
C ASN A 137 21.78 -6.47 1.67
N PHE A 138 21.98 -5.40 0.91
CA PHE A 138 22.11 -5.50 -0.53
C PHE A 138 23.56 -5.83 -0.88
N GLU A 139 23.79 -7.10 -1.18
CA GLU A 139 25.09 -7.61 -1.59
C GLU A 139 25.55 -6.98 -2.92
N SER A 140 26.85 -6.94 -3.14
CA SER A 140 27.47 -6.37 -4.35
C SER A 140 27.58 -7.36 -5.51
N GLU A 141 27.22 -8.63 -5.29
CA GLU A 141 27.30 -9.67 -6.29
C GLU A 141 26.16 -9.52 -7.31
N ALA A 142 26.47 -9.76 -8.59
CA ALA A 142 25.47 -9.75 -9.65
C ALA A 142 24.38 -10.80 -9.39
N GLY A 143 23.11 -10.37 -9.41
CA GLY A 143 21.95 -11.22 -9.09
C GLY A 143 21.49 -11.12 -7.64
N SER A 144 22.09 -10.25 -6.84
CA SER A 144 21.60 -9.92 -5.51
C SER A 144 20.23 -9.26 -5.62
N GLU A 145 19.27 -9.77 -4.85
CA GLU A 145 17.88 -9.31 -4.90
C GLU A 145 17.52 -8.50 -3.66
N TRP A 146 16.98 -7.31 -3.86
CA TRP A 146 16.37 -6.51 -2.81
C TRP A 146 14.88 -6.29 -3.10
N ILE A 147 14.04 -6.90 -2.26
CA ILE A 147 12.60 -6.95 -2.46
C ILE A 147 11.95 -5.74 -1.79
N ILE A 148 11.07 -5.08 -2.54
CA ILE A 148 10.25 -3.95 -2.10
C ILE A 148 8.80 -4.35 -2.35
N GLY A 149 7.99 -4.40 -1.31
CA GLY A 149 6.59 -4.81 -1.40
C GLY A 149 5.68 -3.87 -0.63
N THR A 150 4.44 -3.70 -1.08
CA THR A 150 3.42 -2.99 -0.31
C THR A 150 2.05 -3.60 -0.52
N CYS A 151 1.21 -3.51 0.52
CA CYS A 151 -0.19 -3.85 0.43
C CYS A 151 -1.03 -2.57 0.27
N ILE A 152 -1.66 -2.42 -0.89
CA ILE A 152 -2.51 -1.27 -1.23
C ILE A 152 -3.90 -1.42 -0.60
N LYS A 153 -4.47 -2.63 -0.67
CA LYS A 153 -5.83 -2.94 -0.21
C LYS A 153 -5.85 -4.22 0.62
N SER A 154 -6.76 -4.29 1.59
CA SER A 154 -6.98 -5.50 2.38
C SER A 154 -8.18 -6.29 1.82
N PRO A 155 -8.11 -7.64 1.74
CA PRO A 155 -6.95 -8.48 2.07
C PRO A 155 -5.84 -8.37 1.01
N CYS A 156 -4.59 -8.38 1.47
CA CYS A 156 -3.41 -8.23 0.61
C CYS A 156 -3.23 -9.40 -0.38
N VAL A 157 -3.81 -10.56 -0.05
CA VAL A 157 -3.71 -11.83 -0.80
C VAL A 157 -4.44 -11.78 -2.14
N ALA A 158 -5.40 -10.87 -2.30
CA ALA A 158 -6.12 -10.76 -3.55
C ALA A 158 -5.24 -10.13 -4.63
N ALA A 159 -5.25 -10.73 -5.82
CA ALA A 159 -4.50 -10.21 -6.96
C ALA A 159 -4.85 -8.74 -7.25
N GLY A 160 -3.84 -7.90 -7.44
CA GLY A 160 -3.99 -6.46 -7.68
C GLY A 160 -4.24 -5.61 -6.42
N ASN A 161 -4.20 -6.21 -5.23
CA ASN A 161 -4.24 -5.49 -3.95
C ASN A 161 -2.85 -5.21 -3.36
N ASN A 162 -1.80 -5.75 -3.97
CA ASN A 162 -0.40 -5.59 -3.57
C ASN A 162 0.44 -5.15 -4.77
N GLU A 163 1.61 -4.60 -4.49
CA GLU A 163 2.68 -4.37 -5.46
C GLU A 163 3.95 -4.97 -4.89
N LEU A 164 4.67 -5.71 -5.72
CA LEU A 164 5.91 -6.38 -5.34
C LEU A 164 6.91 -6.18 -6.48
N VAL A 165 8.05 -5.58 -6.16
CA VAL A 165 9.13 -5.37 -7.11
C VAL A 165 10.43 -5.83 -6.48
N SER A 166 11.20 -6.55 -7.27
CA SER A 166 12.54 -6.99 -6.94
C SER A 166 13.54 -6.11 -7.67
N ALA A 167 14.36 -5.39 -6.92
CA ALA A 167 15.49 -4.66 -7.44
C ALA A 167 16.71 -5.58 -7.48
N TYR A 168 17.44 -5.58 -8.61
CA TYR A 168 18.61 -6.43 -8.80
C TYR A 168 19.83 -5.56 -9.05
N ARG A 169 20.95 -5.96 -8.45
CA ARG A 169 22.28 -5.38 -8.70
C ARG A 169 23.14 -6.34 -9.49
#